data_AF-A0ABD3R441-F1
#
_entry.id   AF-A0ABD3R441-F1
#
_cell.length_a   1.000
_cell.length_b   1.000
_cell.length_c   1.000
_cell.angle_alpha   90.00
_cell.angle_beta   90.00
_cell.angle_gamma   90.00
#
_symmetry.space_group_name_H-M   'P 1'
#
loop_
_entity.id
_entity.type
_entity.pdbx_description
1 polymer ?
#
loop_
_entity_poly.entity_id
_entity_poly.type
_entity_poly.pdbx_seq_one_letter_code
_entity_poly.pdbx_strand_id
1 'polypeptide(L)'
;MRVLKNTETNLALWGQASVKKMEHPFATMVQNLGSWGWHASRNHIYNVADGIWNGRLIRALDYANENGITSKVILKLPNSIDYCVMFNQIKSGTIESMNMVIITRSSNTKGGGDIKSDIIAKLGSGEMLTLPNFRLWELLEFLLNKIDLNLNPPYADVTAKLRCINDCASLACATLDT
;
A
#
# COMPACT_ATOMS: atom_id res chain seq x y z
N MET A 1 -73.59 14.15 -27.82
CA MET A 1 -73.84 13.00 -26.91
C MET A 1 -72.95 11.83 -27.31
N ARG A 2 -71.81 11.66 -26.64
CA ARG A 2 -71.23 10.36 -26.25
C ARG A 2 -69.99 10.64 -25.39
N VAL A 3 -70.06 10.14 -24.17
CA VAL A 3 -69.04 10.15 -23.12
C VAL A 3 -68.27 8.84 -23.22
N LEU A 4 -66.94 8.87 -23.21
CA LEU A 4 -66.04 7.74 -22.89
C LEU A 4 -64.82 8.35 -22.17
N LYS A 5 -64.81 8.41 -20.83
CA LYS A 5 -64.29 7.44 -19.84
C LYS A 5 -62.78 7.19 -19.92
N ASN A 6 -62.13 7.62 -18.83
CA ASN A 6 -60.72 7.47 -18.44
C ASN A 6 -60.19 6.03 -18.53
N THR A 7 -58.88 5.92 -18.73
CA THR A 7 -58.08 4.88 -18.07
C THR A 7 -56.70 5.43 -17.78
N GLU A 8 -56.39 5.56 -16.50
CA GLU A 8 -55.07 5.89 -15.97
C GLU A 8 -54.12 4.71 -16.18
N THR A 9 -52.86 4.99 -16.45
CA THR A 9 -51.77 4.03 -16.20
C THR A 9 -50.56 4.80 -15.70
N ASN A 10 -50.36 4.72 -14.37
CA ASN A 10 -49.12 5.04 -13.68
C ASN A 10 -48.04 4.01 -14.05
N LEU A 11 -46.80 4.45 -14.29
CA LEU A 11 -45.51 3.73 -14.14
C LEU A 11 -44.42 4.62 -14.72
N ALA A 12 -43.24 4.81 -14.16
CA ALA A 12 -42.71 4.77 -12.82
C ALA A 12 -41.43 5.62 -12.88
N LEU A 13 -41.00 6.08 -11.71
CA LEU A 13 -39.78 6.82 -11.41
C LEU A 13 -38.60 6.57 -12.37
N TRP A 14 -38.16 7.63 -13.07
CA TRP A 14 -36.76 7.75 -13.44
C TRP A 14 -35.97 8.06 -12.18
N GLY A 15 -35.56 7.00 -11.48
CA GLY A 15 -34.54 7.10 -10.46
C GLY A 15 -33.29 7.66 -11.10
N GLN A 16 -32.89 8.87 -10.69
CA GLN A 16 -31.53 9.33 -10.85
C GLN A 16 -30.64 8.26 -10.23
N ALA A 17 -29.99 7.46 -11.06
CA ALA A 17 -28.84 6.68 -10.65
C ALA A 17 -27.79 7.71 -10.23
N SER A 18 -27.78 8.05 -8.94
CA SER A 18 -26.66 8.70 -8.30
C SER A 18 -25.46 7.84 -8.64
N VAL A 19 -24.64 8.33 -9.57
CA VAL A 19 -23.26 7.87 -9.76
C VAL A 19 -22.61 8.16 -8.43
N LYS A 20 -22.67 7.19 -7.52
CA LYS A 20 -22.00 7.21 -6.24
C LYS A 20 -20.54 7.20 -6.64
N LYS A 21 -19.95 8.40 -6.68
CA LYS A 21 -18.53 8.64 -6.89
C LYS A 21 -17.84 7.70 -5.90
N MET A 22 -17.37 6.56 -6.39
CA MET A 22 -16.55 5.66 -5.58
C MET A 22 -15.24 6.39 -5.42
N GLU A 23 -15.20 7.28 -4.43
CA GLU A 23 -13.95 7.85 -3.97
C GLU A 23 -13.08 6.66 -3.56
N HIS A 24 -11.91 6.61 -4.20
CA HIS A 24 -10.99 5.49 -4.15
C HIS A 24 -10.76 5.04 -2.71
N PRO A 25 -11.05 3.78 -2.33
CA PRO A 25 -10.77 3.29 -0.98
C PRO A 25 -9.29 3.43 -0.61
N PHE A 26 -8.40 3.47 -1.61
CA PHE A 26 -6.98 3.72 -1.41
C PHE A 26 -6.67 5.17 -1.02
N ALA A 27 -7.36 6.17 -1.59
CA ALA A 27 -7.16 7.57 -1.22
C ALA A 27 -7.60 7.84 0.24
N THR A 28 -8.69 7.19 0.68
CA THR A 28 -9.18 7.30 2.06
C THR A 28 -8.26 6.58 3.06
N MET A 29 -7.66 5.45 2.67
CA MET A 29 -6.73 4.71 3.53
C MET A 29 -5.37 5.43 3.69
N VAL A 30 -4.95 6.15 2.65
CA VAL A 30 -3.75 7.01 2.64
C VAL A 30 -3.91 8.28 3.48
N GLN A 31 -5.16 8.73 3.70
CA GLN A 31 -5.49 9.97 4.44
C GLN A 31 -5.77 9.76 5.93
N ASN A 32 -5.91 8.50 6.39
CA ASN A 32 -6.22 8.20 7.79
C ASN A 32 -5.21 7.22 8.38
N LEU A 33 -4.14 7.75 8.97
CA LEU A 33 -3.21 6.98 9.82
C LEU A 33 -3.92 6.23 10.96
N GLY A 34 -5.13 6.67 11.36
CA GLY A 34 -5.99 5.96 12.31
C GLY A 34 -6.47 4.59 11.84
N SER A 35 -6.56 4.35 10.51
CA SER A 35 -6.91 3.04 9.96
C SER A 35 -5.79 2.00 10.12
N TRP A 36 -4.56 2.42 10.46
CA TRP A 36 -3.42 1.51 10.61
C TRP A 36 -3.49 0.71 11.91
N GLY A 37 -4.22 1.20 12.92
CA GLY A 37 -4.46 0.49 14.17
C GLY A 37 -5.18 -0.85 13.96
N TRP A 38 -6.08 -0.92 12.96
CA TRP A 38 -6.83 -2.13 12.64
C TRP A 38 -5.95 -3.27 12.12
N HIS A 39 -4.80 -2.93 11.52
CA HIS A 39 -3.86 -3.91 10.97
C HIS A 39 -2.59 -4.05 11.80
N ALA A 40 -2.56 -3.51 13.03
CA ALA A 40 -1.36 -3.44 13.86
C ALA A 40 -0.64 -4.80 14.01
N SER A 41 -1.40 -5.90 14.13
CA SER A 41 -0.86 -7.27 14.25
C SER A 41 -0.15 -7.78 12.99
N ARG A 42 -0.46 -7.20 11.82
CA ARG A 42 0.08 -7.57 10.50
C ARG A 42 0.97 -6.47 9.91
N ASN A 43 1.31 -5.46 10.68
CA ASN A 43 2.32 -4.50 10.30
C ASN A 43 3.70 -5.10 10.59
N HIS A 44 4.66 -4.84 9.70
CA HIS A 44 6.07 -5.08 9.99
C HIS A 44 6.81 -3.76 9.96
N ILE A 45 7.63 -3.51 10.97
CA ILE A 45 8.55 -2.38 11.01
C ILE A 45 9.90 -2.97 10.63
N TYR A 46 10.44 -2.53 9.50
CA TYR A 46 11.77 -2.94 9.08
C TYR A 46 12.79 -2.49 10.12
N ASN A 47 13.55 -3.44 10.66
CA ASN A 47 14.63 -3.15 11.59
C ASN A 47 15.96 -3.23 10.84
N VAL A 48 16.71 -2.13 10.89
CA VAL A 48 18.01 -1.99 10.23
C VAL A 48 19.03 -3.02 10.73
N ALA A 49 18.91 -3.47 11.99
CA ALA A 49 19.79 -4.48 12.57
C ALA A 49 19.61 -5.86 11.93
N ASP A 50 18.46 -6.12 11.29
CA ASP A 50 18.17 -7.40 10.63
C ASP A 50 18.88 -7.48 9.26
N GLY A 51 19.42 -6.36 8.74
CA GLY A 51 20.16 -6.26 7.49
C GLY A 51 19.27 -6.43 6.24
N ILE A 52 18.79 -7.64 5.99
CA ILE A 52 17.90 -7.97 4.88
C ILE A 52 16.60 -8.51 5.43
N TRP A 53 15.49 -7.88 5.03
CA TRP A 53 14.16 -8.41 5.28
C TRP A 53 13.56 -8.96 4.00
N ASN A 54 13.02 -10.18 4.09
CA ASN A 54 12.23 -10.80 3.03
C ASN A 54 10.84 -11.11 3.60
N GLY A 55 9.80 -10.81 2.83
CA GLY A 55 8.45 -11.09 3.28
C GLY A 55 7.39 -10.94 2.21
N ARG A 56 6.16 -11.25 2.61
CA ARG A 56 4.98 -11.19 1.74
C ARG A 56 4.09 -10.05 2.17
N LEU A 57 3.67 -9.24 1.22
CA LEU A 57 2.64 -8.23 1.38
C LEU A 57 1.31 -8.73 0.81
N ILE A 58 0.25 -8.68 1.61
CA ILE A 58 -1.13 -8.97 1.20
C ILE A 58 -1.93 -7.67 1.20
N ARG A 59 -3.10 -7.69 0.57
CA ARG A 59 -4.00 -6.52 0.60
C ARG A 59 -4.54 -6.33 2.01
N ALA A 60 -4.87 -5.09 2.34
CA ALA A 60 -5.59 -4.77 3.57
C ALA A 60 -6.92 -5.52 3.72
N LEU A 61 -7.64 -5.72 2.61
CA LEU A 61 -8.90 -6.46 2.59
C LEU A 61 -8.72 -7.95 2.94
N ASP A 62 -7.53 -8.50 2.74
CA ASP A 62 -7.22 -9.91 3.03
C ASP A 62 -6.63 -10.10 4.44
N TYR A 63 -6.59 -9.05 5.27
CA TYR A 63 -6.02 -9.09 6.62
C TYR A 63 -6.58 -10.21 7.50
N ALA A 64 -7.88 -10.48 7.40
CA ALA A 64 -8.59 -11.49 8.17
C ALA A 64 -8.41 -12.91 7.62
N ASN A 65 -7.69 -13.09 6.51
CA ASN A 65 -7.47 -14.40 5.90
C ASN A 65 -6.44 -15.20 6.71
N GLU A 66 -6.87 -16.33 7.25
CA GLU A 66 -6.06 -17.20 8.11
C GLU A 66 -4.88 -17.83 7.37
N ASN A 67 -5.02 -18.08 6.06
CA ASN A 67 -3.94 -18.62 5.24
C ASN A 67 -2.79 -17.62 5.02
N GLY A 68 -3.04 -16.33 5.29
CA GLY A 68 -2.07 -15.25 5.18
C GLY A 68 -1.43 -14.85 6.51
N ILE A 69 -1.46 -15.69 7.54
CA ILE A 69 -1.10 -15.29 8.92
C ILE A 69 0.34 -14.77 9.06
N THR A 70 1.27 -15.27 8.26
CA THR A 70 2.67 -14.80 8.26
C THR A 70 2.90 -13.58 7.38
N SER A 71 1.99 -13.32 6.45
CA SER A 71 2.04 -12.17 5.54
C SER A 71 1.78 -10.87 6.29
N LYS A 72 2.25 -9.78 5.71
CA LYS A 72 2.11 -8.42 6.25
C LYS A 72 1.17 -7.62 5.37
N VAL A 73 0.44 -6.69 5.96
CA VAL A 73 -0.39 -5.76 5.18
C VAL A 73 0.41 -4.51 4.84
N ILE A 74 1.22 -4.06 5.80
CA ILE A 74 2.02 -2.85 5.70
C ILE A 74 3.44 -3.18 6.12
N LEU A 75 4.40 -2.77 5.31
CA LEU A 75 5.79 -2.63 5.72
C LEU A 75 6.07 -1.16 6.00
N LYS A 76 6.41 -0.85 7.25
CA LYS A 76 6.88 0.46 7.67
C LYS A 76 8.40 0.49 7.60
N LEU A 77 8.94 1.50 6.92
CA LEU A 77 10.37 1.71 6.79
C LEU A 77 10.72 2.93 7.65
N PRO A 78 11.27 2.74 8.87
CA PRO A 78 11.51 3.83 9.80
C PRO A 78 12.68 4.72 9.35
N ASN A 79 12.40 6.00 9.15
CA ASN A 79 13.38 7.08 8.94
C ASN A 79 12.82 8.35 9.63
N SER A 80 13.54 9.47 9.56
CA SER A 80 13.05 10.83 9.80
C SER A 80 11.71 11.14 9.11
N ILE A 81 11.37 10.40 8.05
CA ILE A 81 10.07 10.38 7.42
C ILE A 81 9.56 8.94 7.36
N ASP A 82 8.30 8.74 7.76
CA ASP A 82 7.67 7.41 7.72
C ASP A 82 7.28 7.04 6.28
N TYR A 83 7.95 6.03 5.73
CA TYR A 83 7.51 5.38 4.48
C TYR A 83 6.68 4.15 4.79
N CYS A 84 5.67 3.91 3.95
CA CYS A 84 4.81 2.73 4.03
C CYS A 84 4.71 2.06 2.68
N VAL A 85 4.73 0.74 2.71
CA VAL A 85 4.68 -0.09 1.52
C VAL A 85 3.49 -1.03 1.62
N MET A 86 2.66 -1.07 0.56
CA MET A 86 1.40 -1.81 0.54
C MET A 86 1.21 -2.50 -0.80
N PHE A 87 0.61 -3.70 -0.79
CA PHE A 87 0.23 -4.40 -2.01
C PHE A 87 -1.15 -3.95 -2.49
N ASN A 88 -1.22 -3.45 -3.72
CA ASN A 88 -2.45 -3.10 -4.41
C ASN A 88 -2.74 -4.09 -5.54
N GLN A 89 -3.83 -4.84 -5.39
CA GLN A 89 -4.34 -5.71 -6.43
C GLN A 89 -5.44 -4.98 -7.20
N ILE A 90 -5.41 -5.09 -8.53
CA ILE A 90 -6.48 -4.58 -9.38
C ILE A 90 -7.79 -5.22 -8.94
N LYS A 91 -8.83 -4.40 -8.85
CA LYS A 91 -10.20 -4.86 -8.75
C LYS A 91 -10.91 -4.47 -10.04
N SER A 92 -11.78 -5.34 -10.54
CA SER A 92 -12.63 -5.00 -11.69
C SER A 92 -13.35 -3.67 -11.41
N GLY A 93 -13.25 -2.73 -12.36
CA GLY A 93 -13.81 -1.39 -12.25
C GLY A 93 -12.90 -0.33 -11.60
N THR A 94 -11.64 -0.63 -11.25
CA THR A 94 -10.66 0.41 -10.86
C THR A 94 -9.89 0.95 -12.08
N ILE A 95 -9.43 2.20 -11.97
CA ILE A 95 -8.62 2.87 -13.02
C ILE A 95 -7.19 2.29 -13.08
N GLU A 96 -6.77 1.59 -12.03
CA GLU A 96 -5.43 0.98 -11.95
C GLU A 96 -5.28 -0.16 -12.96
N SER A 97 -4.29 -0.03 -13.84
CA SER A 97 -4.07 -0.95 -14.96
C SER A 97 -3.24 -2.18 -14.62
N MET A 98 -2.66 -2.28 -13.42
CA MET A 98 -1.81 -3.40 -13.02
C MET A 98 -1.81 -3.67 -11.51
N ASN A 99 -1.46 -4.91 -11.12
CA ASN A 99 -1.17 -5.25 -9.73
C ASN A 99 0.22 -4.70 -9.39
N MET A 100 0.34 -4.03 -8.26
CA MET A 100 1.53 -3.27 -7.94
C MET A 100 1.73 -3.15 -6.44
N VAL A 101 2.97 -2.90 -6.04
CA VAL A 101 3.29 -2.41 -4.69
C VAL A 101 3.38 -0.89 -4.73
N ILE A 102 2.67 -0.23 -3.82
CA ILE A 102 2.67 1.22 -3.70
C ILE A 102 3.49 1.60 -2.49
N ILE A 103 4.43 2.52 -2.69
CA ILE A 103 5.25 3.10 -1.64
C ILE A 103 4.79 4.53 -1.43
N THR A 104 4.34 4.84 -0.22
CA THR A 104 3.90 6.17 0.19
C THR A 104 4.82 6.75 1.26
N ARG A 105 4.85 8.07 1.36
CA ARG A 105 5.57 8.82 2.38
C ARG A 105 4.61 9.71 3.13
N SER A 106 4.62 9.66 4.47
CA SER A 106 3.88 10.61 5.29
C SER A 106 4.48 12.01 5.13
N SER A 107 3.71 12.99 4.66
CA SER A 107 4.12 14.39 4.71
C SER A 107 3.75 14.94 6.09
N ASN A 108 4.76 15.13 6.94
CA ASN A 108 4.56 15.78 8.23
C ASN A 108 4.35 17.28 7.99
N THR A 109 3.12 17.72 7.73
CA THR A 109 2.77 19.12 7.98
C THR A 109 2.73 19.30 9.49
N LYS A 110 3.85 19.77 10.06
CA LYS A 110 3.92 20.26 11.44
C LYS A 110 2.83 21.31 11.63
N GLY A 111 1.72 20.94 12.26
CA GLY A 111 0.63 21.85 12.59
C GLY A 111 -0.73 21.30 12.17
N GLY A 112 -1.31 20.42 12.99
CA GLY A 112 -2.76 20.18 13.14
C GLY A 112 -3.63 19.85 11.93
N GLY A 113 -3.08 19.77 10.71
CA GLY A 113 -3.81 19.48 9.48
C GLY A 113 -3.75 18.01 9.10
N ASP A 114 -4.71 17.59 8.26
CA ASP A 114 -4.80 16.24 7.70
C ASP A 114 -3.44 15.76 7.21
N ILE A 115 -2.96 14.64 7.77
CA ILE A 115 -1.68 14.07 7.37
C ILE A 115 -1.87 13.49 5.97
N LYS A 116 -1.34 14.21 4.97
CA LYS A 116 -1.34 13.76 3.58
C LYS A 116 -0.17 12.81 3.38
N SER A 117 -0.42 11.67 2.74
CA SER A 117 0.69 10.84 2.24
C SER A 117 0.85 10.98 0.74
N ASP A 118 2.09 11.13 0.30
CA ASP A 118 2.45 11.21 -1.11
C ASP A 118 2.78 9.81 -1.62
N ILE A 119 2.33 9.46 -2.83
CA ILE A 119 2.83 8.28 -3.53
C ILE A 119 4.24 8.60 -4.04
N ILE A 120 5.22 7.82 -3.61
CA ILE A 120 6.62 7.94 -4.03
C ILE A 120 6.90 7.04 -5.23
N ALA A 121 6.39 5.81 -5.21
CA ALA A 121 6.61 4.86 -6.27
C ALA A 121 5.45 3.86 -6.39
N LYS A 122 5.33 3.31 -7.60
CA LYS A 122 4.50 2.15 -7.93
C LYS A 122 5.43 1.14 -8.57
N LEU A 123 5.51 -0.05 -7.99
CA LEU A 123 6.41 -1.10 -8.44
C LEU A 123 5.61 -2.29 -8.98
N GLY A 124 5.96 -2.73 -10.18
CA GLY A 124 5.60 -4.01 -10.76
C GLY A 124 6.59 -5.11 -10.40
N SER A 125 6.24 -6.34 -10.77
CA SER A 125 7.08 -7.51 -10.55
C SER A 125 8.48 -7.32 -11.18
N GLY A 126 9.53 -7.55 -10.41
CA GLY A 126 10.92 -7.39 -10.81
C GLY A 126 11.46 -5.96 -10.70
N GLU A 127 10.64 -4.98 -10.37
CA GLU A 127 11.08 -3.59 -10.23
C GLU A 127 11.65 -3.28 -8.85
N MET A 128 12.58 -2.33 -8.82
CA MET A 128 13.29 -1.91 -7.62
C MET A 128 13.18 -0.40 -7.42
N LEU A 129 13.08 0.01 -6.15
CA LEU A 129 13.23 1.39 -5.72
C LEU A 129 14.43 1.51 -4.78
N THR A 130 15.22 2.57 -4.97
CA THR A 130 16.24 2.98 -4.01
C THR A 130 15.80 4.28 -3.35
N LEU A 131 15.59 4.25 -2.03
CA LEU A 131 15.29 5.44 -1.24
C LEU A 131 16.60 6.03 -0.72
N PRO A 132 16.98 7.26 -1.13
CA PRO A 132 18.20 7.88 -0.66
C PRO A 132 18.07 8.37 0.78
N ASN A 133 19.21 8.47 1.47
CA ASN A 133 19.33 9.02 2.83
C ASN A 133 18.33 8.39 3.80
N PHE A 134 18.21 7.05 3.75
CA PHE A 134 17.31 6.32 4.63
C PHE A 134 17.77 6.39 6.08
N ARG A 135 19.08 6.40 6.31
CA ARG A 135 19.70 6.68 7.60
C ARG A 135 21.11 7.21 7.37
N LEU A 136 21.36 8.47 7.71
CA LEU A 136 22.66 9.12 7.47
C LEU A 136 23.12 9.01 5.99
N TRP A 137 24.00 8.04 5.72
CA TRP A 137 24.65 7.73 4.45
C TRP A 137 24.28 6.35 3.89
N GLU A 138 23.15 5.81 4.31
CA GLU A 138 22.62 4.52 3.85
C GLU A 138 21.46 4.73 2.88
N LEU A 139 21.44 3.94 1.82
CA LEU A 139 20.34 3.76 0.89
C LEU A 139 19.50 2.58 1.37
N LEU A 140 18.18 2.67 1.21
CA LEU A 140 17.33 1.49 1.29
C LEU A 140 16.98 1.02 -0.11
N GLU A 141 17.38 -0.20 -0.45
CA GLU A 141 16.94 -0.88 -1.66
C GLU A 141 15.69 -1.71 -1.33
N PHE A 142 14.61 -1.45 -2.06
CA PHE A 142 13.37 -2.19 -1.99
C PHE A 142 13.11 -2.84 -3.34
N LEU A 143 13.01 -4.17 -3.36
CA LEU A 143 12.76 -4.97 -4.56
C LEU A 143 11.42 -5.68 -4.43
N LEU A 144 10.60 -5.57 -5.47
CA LEU A 144 9.41 -6.41 -5.63
C LEU A 144 9.81 -7.65 -6.44
N ASN A 145 10.05 -8.77 -5.77
CA ASN A 145 10.51 -10.00 -6.40
C ASN A 145 9.46 -10.56 -7.36
N LYS A 146 8.23 -10.73 -6.87
CA LYS A 146 7.11 -11.24 -7.66
C LYS A 146 5.75 -10.83 -7.10
N ILE A 147 4.72 -10.94 -7.92
CA ILE A 147 3.31 -10.92 -7.48
C ILE A 147 2.69 -12.27 -7.82
N ASP A 148 2.07 -12.91 -6.83
CA ASP A 148 1.39 -14.19 -6.98
C ASP A 148 -0.10 -14.03 -6.73
N LEU A 149 -0.89 -14.15 -7.81
CA LEU A 149 -2.34 -14.01 -7.78
C LEU A 149 -3.07 -15.36 -7.67
N ASN A 150 -2.33 -16.47 -7.74
CA ASN A 150 -2.90 -17.81 -7.76
C ASN A 150 -3.02 -18.42 -6.35
N LEU A 151 -2.53 -17.70 -5.34
CA LEU A 151 -2.59 -18.11 -3.95
C LEU A 151 -3.70 -17.34 -3.21
N ASN A 152 -4.12 -17.91 -2.08
CA ASN A 152 -5.17 -17.34 -1.25
C ASN A 152 -4.65 -17.06 0.18
N PRO A 153 -4.40 -15.79 0.56
CA PRO A 153 -4.62 -14.60 -0.25
C PRO A 153 -3.51 -14.38 -1.31
N PRO A 154 -3.81 -13.65 -2.40
CA PRO A 154 -2.80 -13.11 -3.30
C PRO A 154 -1.76 -12.28 -2.54
N TYR A 155 -0.50 -12.33 -2.95
CA TYR A 155 0.55 -11.54 -2.30
C TYR A 155 1.60 -11.00 -3.27
N ALA A 156 2.33 -10.00 -2.80
CA ALA A 156 3.56 -9.50 -3.37
C ALA A 156 4.75 -9.95 -2.50
N ASP A 157 5.71 -10.63 -3.11
CA ASP A 157 6.96 -11.04 -2.45
C ASP A 157 8.00 -9.94 -2.57
N VAL A 158 8.57 -9.52 -1.46
CA VAL A 158 9.39 -8.31 -1.40
C VAL A 158 10.65 -8.51 -0.59
N THR A 159 11.69 -7.79 -0.97
CA THR A 159 12.96 -7.72 -0.26
C THR A 159 13.27 -6.26 0.05
N ALA A 160 13.61 -5.98 1.31
CA ALA A 160 14.12 -4.69 1.75
C ALA A 160 15.51 -4.89 2.36
N LYS A 161 16.49 -4.10 1.93
CA LYS A 161 17.85 -4.18 2.47
C LYS A 161 18.51 -2.80 2.49
N LEU A 162 19.37 -2.60 3.47
CA LEU A 162 20.25 -1.43 3.47
C LEU A 162 21.44 -1.65 2.54
N ARG A 163 21.88 -0.55 1.94
CA ARG A 163 23.09 -0.46 1.13
C ARG A 163 23.85 0.81 1.49
N CYS A 164 25.16 0.71 1.67
CA CYS A 164 26.00 1.87 1.96
C CYS A 164 26.12 2.74 0.69
N ILE A 165 25.96 4.08 0.78
CA ILE A 165 26.02 5.01 -0.41
C ILE A 165 27.36 4.91 -1.13
N ASN A 166 28.42 4.63 -0.38
CA ASN A 166 29.75 4.44 -0.89
C ASN A 166 30.17 2.98 -0.71
N ASP A 167 30.24 2.21 -1.79
CA ASP A 167 31.07 0.99 -1.88
C ASP A 167 32.59 1.33 -1.85
N CYS A 168 32.98 2.43 -1.19
CA CYS A 168 34.37 2.85 -1.05
C CYS A 168 34.87 2.43 0.35
N ALA A 169 35.62 1.33 0.36
CA ALA A 169 36.43 0.78 1.45
C ALA A 169 35.72 -0.10 2.49
N SER A 170 35.72 -1.40 2.19
CA SER A 170 35.97 -2.61 3.00
C SER A 170 36.21 -2.56 4.53
N LEU A 171 35.83 -1.56 5.32
CA LEU A 171 36.16 -1.52 6.77
C LEU A 171 35.09 -0.96 7.71
N ALA A 172 33.94 -0.46 7.24
CA ALA A 172 32.96 0.19 8.14
C ALA A 172 31.54 -0.42 8.16
N CYS A 173 31.13 -1.21 7.15
CA CYS A 173 29.82 -1.89 7.19
C CYS A 173 29.91 -3.32 7.80
N ALA A 174 31.04 -3.69 8.43
CA ALA A 174 31.29 -5.01 9.02
C ALA A 174 31.73 -4.94 10.50
N THR A 175 30.94 -4.30 11.36
CA THR A 175 31.05 -4.53 12.82
C THR A 175 29.71 -4.22 13.47
N LEU A 176 28.82 -5.23 13.50
CA LEU A 176 27.78 -5.41 14.50
C LEU A 176 27.44 -6.91 14.59
N ASP A 177 28.48 -7.75 14.60
CA ASP A 177 28.43 -9.09 15.19
C ASP A 177 29.29 -9.04 16.46
N THR A 178 28.68 -8.67 17.58
CA THR A 178 29.12 -9.03 18.94
C THR A 178 27.89 -9.28 19.78
#